data_AF-A0A8H4SQR0-F1
#
_entry.id   AF-A0A8H4SQR0-F1
#
_cell.length_a   1.000
_cell.length_b   1.000
_cell.length_c   1.000
_cell.angle_alpha   90.00
_cell.angle_beta   90.00
_cell.angle_gamma   90.00
#
_symmetry.space_group_name_H-M   'P 1'
#
loop_
_entity.id
_entity.type
_entity.pdbx_description
1 polymer ?
#
loop_
_entity_poly.entity_id
_entity_poly.type
_entity_poly.pdbx_seq_one_letter_code
_entity_poly.pdbx_strand_id
1 'polypeptide(L)'
;MRFLSDDRKVDPEVARMQVLCLGLPRCATSSLQAALESDVINMGPCMHMAHIAPHADREQIVIDAINEQDKNKRQKLLHRIFDGYASSCDTPGWAFSPDLMDMYPEAVVVLNKRPSAQIWLKSIGDSLRFFGTWRYLAPTYLWKT
;
A
#
# COMPACT_ATOMS: atom_id res chain seq x y z
N MET A 1 -8.89 -14.08 -5.34
CA MET A 1 -8.33 -14.05 -3.97
C MET A 1 -7.97 -12.58 -3.70
N ARG A 2 -8.78 -11.87 -2.90
CA ARG A 2 -8.73 -10.39 -2.80
C ARG A 2 -7.39 -9.81 -2.34
N PHE A 3 -6.61 -10.59 -1.59
CA PHE A 3 -5.27 -10.19 -1.15
C PHE A 3 -4.18 -10.37 -2.22
N LEU A 4 -4.54 -10.90 -3.40
CA LEU A 4 -3.67 -11.01 -4.57
C LEU A 4 -4.01 -9.99 -5.65
N SER A 5 -5.29 -9.69 -5.85
CA SER A 5 -5.75 -8.65 -6.78
C SER A 5 -7.01 -7.96 -6.26
N ASP A 6 -7.03 -6.65 -6.45
CA ASP A 6 -8.14 -5.77 -6.12
C ASP A 6 -8.47 -4.82 -7.29
N ASP A 7 -9.51 -5.18 -8.03
CA ASP A 7 -9.99 -4.46 -9.21
C ASP A 7 -11.09 -3.45 -8.89
N ARG A 8 -11.39 -3.24 -7.60
CA ARG A 8 -12.41 -2.29 -7.17
C ARG A 8 -12.10 -0.90 -7.73
N LYS A 9 -13.11 -0.28 -8.32
CA LYS A 9 -13.10 1.15 -8.63
C LYS A 9 -13.69 1.86 -7.42
N VAL A 10 -12.91 2.78 -6.86
CA VAL A 10 -13.31 3.58 -5.71
C VAL A 10 -13.51 5.00 -6.21
N ASP A 11 -14.66 5.58 -5.88
CA ASP A 11 -14.95 6.97 -6.18
C ASP A 11 -14.16 7.87 -5.21
N PRO A 12 -13.32 8.79 -5.71
CA PRO A 12 -12.50 9.69 -4.88
C PRO A 12 -13.29 10.48 -3.84
N GLU A 13 -14.58 10.74 -4.06
CA GLU A 13 -15.40 11.56 -3.17
C GLU A 13 -16.15 10.75 -2.09
N VAL A 14 -16.18 9.42 -2.21
CA VAL A 14 -17.03 8.57 -1.36
C VAL A 14 -16.50 8.41 0.06
N ALA A 15 -15.18 8.43 0.25
CA ALA A 15 -14.60 8.34 1.57
C ALA A 15 -13.36 9.21 1.71
N ARG A 16 -13.19 9.73 2.93
CA ARG A 16 -12.01 10.47 3.36
C ARG A 16 -11.15 9.58 4.24
N MET A 17 -9.84 9.60 4.04
CA MET A 17 -8.87 8.84 4.85
C MET A 17 -9.04 9.15 6.34
N GLN A 18 -9.26 8.11 7.13
CA GLN A 18 -9.44 8.17 8.59
C GLN A 18 -8.37 7.41 9.35
N VAL A 19 -7.79 6.35 8.75
CA VAL A 19 -6.80 5.50 9.41
C VAL A 19 -5.62 5.17 8.50
N LEU A 20 -4.41 5.52 8.94
CA LEU A 20 -3.15 5.19 8.28
C LEU A 20 -2.45 4.06 9.05
N CYS A 21 -2.50 2.83 8.52
CA CYS A 21 -1.74 1.71 9.06
C CYS A 21 -0.36 1.63 8.40
N LEU A 22 0.66 2.08 9.12
CA LEU A 22 2.01 2.31 8.60
C LEU A 22 3.00 1.18 8.95
N GLY A 23 2.49 0.01 9.33
CA GLY A 23 3.33 -1.18 9.49
C GLY A 23 3.82 -1.71 8.15
N LEU A 24 5.06 -2.20 8.15
CA LEU A 24 5.69 -2.81 6.98
C LEU A 24 4.87 -3.97 6.40
N PRO A 25 5.08 -4.31 5.11
CA PRO A 25 4.55 -5.54 4.54
C PRO A 25 4.88 -6.73 5.42
N ARG A 26 3.95 -7.68 5.49
CA ARG A 26 4.04 -8.89 6.32
C ARG A 26 3.96 -8.65 7.84
N CYS A 27 3.63 -7.45 8.31
CA CYS A 27 3.23 -7.20 9.70
C CYS A 27 1.71 -7.37 9.91
N ALA A 28 1.09 -8.39 9.30
CA ALA A 28 -0.36 -8.67 9.37
C ALA A 28 -1.27 -7.60 8.71
N THR A 29 -0.77 -6.93 7.66
CA THR A 29 -1.50 -5.89 6.92
C THR A 29 -2.82 -6.37 6.31
N SER A 30 -2.88 -7.59 5.76
CA SER A 30 -4.12 -8.15 5.20
C SER A 30 -5.19 -8.46 6.25
N SER A 31 -4.78 -8.93 7.45
CA SER A 31 -5.70 -9.13 8.56
C SER A 31 -6.24 -7.80 9.08
N LEU A 32 -5.38 -6.77 9.12
CA LEU A 32 -5.78 -5.43 9.52
C LEU A 32 -6.72 -4.79 8.51
N GLN A 33 -6.48 -4.96 7.21
CA GLN A 33 -7.40 -4.56 6.13
C GLN A 33 -8.78 -5.19 6.34
N ALA A 34 -8.85 -6.50 6.60
CA ALA A 34 -10.11 -7.20 6.83
C ALA A 34 -10.84 -6.71 8.09
N ALA A 35 -10.10 -6.39 9.15
CA ALA A 35 -10.69 -5.84 10.38
C ALA A 35 -11.25 -4.44 10.15
N LEU A 36 -10.49 -3.55 9.50
CA LEU A 36 -10.90 -2.18 9.21
C LEU A 36 -12.18 -2.13 8.36
N GLU A 37 -12.29 -3.02 7.39
CA GLU A 37 -13.48 -3.09 6.53
C GLU A 37 -14.63 -3.93 7.10
N SER A 38 -14.47 -4.55 8.26
CA SER A 38 -15.57 -5.26 8.91
C SER A 38 -16.65 -4.29 9.38
N ASP A 39 -17.90 -4.76 9.51
CA ASP A 39 -19.02 -3.95 10.00
C ASP A 39 -18.82 -3.39 11.43
N VAL A 40 -17.86 -3.95 12.18
CA VAL A 40 -17.53 -3.51 13.54
C VAL A 40 -16.71 -2.23 13.54
N ILE A 41 -15.69 -2.14 12.66
CA ILE A 41 -14.81 -0.97 12.58
C ILE A 41 -15.32 0.01 11.52
N ASN A 42 -15.86 -0.49 10.41
CA ASN A 42 -16.50 0.24 9.33
C ASN A 42 -15.65 1.39 8.76
N MET A 43 -14.35 1.13 8.56
CA MET A 43 -13.36 2.03 7.98
C MET A 43 -12.95 1.59 6.57
N GLY A 44 -13.93 1.13 5.79
CA GLY A 44 -13.75 0.72 4.40
C GLY A 44 -14.12 1.81 3.39
N PRO A 45 -13.64 1.70 2.13
CA PRO A 45 -12.67 0.70 1.66
C PRO A 45 -11.25 1.01 2.17
N CYS A 46 -10.43 -0.02 2.30
CA CYS A 46 -9.04 0.05 2.75
C CYS A 46 -8.08 -0.18 1.58
N MET A 47 -7.23 0.82 1.30
CA MET A 47 -6.16 0.75 0.30
C MET A 47 -5.11 -0.27 0.74
N HIS A 48 -4.69 -1.16 -0.18
CA HIS A 48 -3.68 -2.18 0.09
C HIS A 48 -2.89 -2.50 -1.18
N MET A 49 -1.69 -3.07 -1.05
CA MET A 49 -0.81 -3.45 -2.17
C MET A 49 -1.49 -4.30 -3.27
N ALA A 50 -2.54 -5.06 -2.95
CA ALA A 50 -3.28 -5.86 -3.93
C ALA A 50 -4.03 -4.99 -4.97
N HIS A 51 -4.29 -3.72 -4.64
CA HIS A 51 -4.79 -2.72 -5.57
C HIS A 51 -3.72 -2.24 -6.55
N ILE A 52 -2.43 -2.40 -6.22
CA ILE A 52 -1.31 -1.85 -6.99
C ILE A 52 -0.59 -2.94 -7.78
N ALA A 53 -0.06 -3.97 -7.09
CA ALA A 53 0.87 -4.96 -7.65
C ALA A 53 0.41 -5.66 -8.95
N PRO A 54 -0.88 -5.93 -9.17
CA PRO A 54 -1.32 -6.58 -10.41
C PRO A 54 -1.54 -5.62 -11.60
N HIS A 55 -1.41 -4.31 -11.37
CA HIS A 55 -1.89 -3.25 -12.27
C HIS A 55 -0.75 -2.31 -12.63
N ALA A 56 -0.12 -2.54 -13.79
CA ALA A 56 1.06 -1.80 -14.23
C ALA A 56 0.86 -0.28 -14.30
N ASP A 57 -0.34 0.18 -14.65
CA ASP A 57 -0.72 1.60 -14.66
C ASP A 57 -0.66 2.22 -13.25
N ARG A 58 -1.08 1.47 -12.22
CA ARG A 58 -1.03 1.90 -10.82
C ARG A 58 0.38 1.78 -10.23
N GLU A 59 1.11 0.73 -10.60
CA GLU A 59 2.53 0.59 -10.26
C GLU A 59 3.34 1.77 -10.79
N GLN A 60 3.09 2.20 -12.04
CA GLN A 60 3.79 3.34 -12.62
C GLN A 60 3.55 4.63 -11.82
N ILE A 61 2.33 4.88 -11.34
CA ILE A 61 2.03 6.05 -10.48
C ILE A 61 2.88 6.01 -9.20
N VAL A 62 3.03 4.83 -8.59
CA VAL A 62 3.84 4.66 -7.38
C VAL A 62 5.32 4.84 -7.68
N ILE A 63 5.82 4.33 -8.81
CA ILE A 63 7.20 4.53 -9.26
C ILE A 63 7.48 6.01 -9.53
N ASP A 64 6.57 6.70 -10.21
CA ASP A 64 6.66 8.14 -10.47
C ASP A 64 6.71 8.91 -9.14
N ALA A 65 5.88 8.53 -8.17
CA ALA A 65 5.86 9.15 -6.85
C ALA A 65 7.16 8.89 -6.06
N ILE A 66 7.78 7.70 -6.18
CA ILE A 66 9.08 7.41 -5.57
C ILE A 66 10.19 8.31 -6.16
N ASN A 67 10.14 8.56 -7.47
CA ASN A 67 11.15 9.34 -8.17
C ASN A 67 10.93 10.86 -8.08
N GLU A 68 9.72 11.31 -7.73
CA GLU A 68 9.36 12.72 -7.64
C GLU A 68 9.89 13.37 -6.35
N GLN A 69 10.75 14.37 -6.53
CA GLN A 69 11.37 15.11 -5.43
C GLN A 69 10.46 16.24 -4.92
N ASP A 70 9.67 16.86 -5.80
CA ASP A 70 8.74 17.91 -5.44
C ASP A 70 7.56 17.34 -4.64
N LYS A 71 7.45 17.76 -3.39
CA LYS A 71 6.39 17.30 -2.48
C LYS A 71 4.98 17.50 -3.04
N ASN A 72 4.69 18.65 -3.62
CA ASN A 72 3.34 18.97 -4.10
C ASN A 72 2.98 18.11 -5.32
N LYS A 73 3.94 17.84 -6.22
CA LYS A 73 3.74 16.94 -7.35
C LYS A 73 3.60 15.48 -6.88
N ARG A 74 4.42 15.04 -5.93
CA ARG A 74 4.33 13.71 -5.34
C ARG A 74 2.97 13.49 -4.68
N GLN A 75 2.50 14.43 -3.87
CA GLN A 75 1.17 14.35 -3.23
C GLN A 75 0.02 14.30 -4.25
N LYS A 76 0.11 15.01 -5.38
CA LYS A 76 -0.86 14.88 -6.48
C LYS A 76 -0.90 13.47 -7.08
N LEU A 77 0.24 12.80 -7.18
CA LEU A 77 0.30 11.40 -7.61
C LEU A 77 -0.34 10.48 -6.55
N LEU A 78 -0.07 10.74 -5.27
CA LEU A 78 -0.63 9.95 -4.16
C LEU A 78 -2.15 10.09 -4.06
N HIS A 79 -2.73 11.26 -4.32
CA HIS A 79 -4.20 11.41 -4.40
C HIS A 79 -4.85 10.41 -5.37
N ARG A 80 -4.20 10.11 -6.50
CA ARG A 80 -4.69 9.12 -7.49
C ARG A 80 -4.73 7.68 -6.94
N ILE A 81 -4.00 7.39 -5.87
CA ILE A 81 -3.91 6.07 -5.24
C ILE A 81 -4.76 5.99 -3.96
N PHE A 82 -4.82 7.07 -3.18
CA PHE A 82 -5.38 7.05 -1.83
C PHE A 82 -6.76 7.69 -1.70
N ASP A 83 -7.16 8.56 -2.63
CA ASP A 83 -8.49 9.20 -2.55
C ASP A 83 -9.60 8.15 -2.68
N GLY A 84 -10.70 8.38 -1.98
CA GLY A 84 -11.83 7.45 -1.90
C GLY A 84 -11.66 6.29 -0.91
N TYR A 85 -10.49 6.13 -0.30
CA TYR A 85 -10.25 5.13 0.74
C TYR A 85 -10.36 5.72 2.15
N ALA A 86 -11.11 5.04 3.03
CA ALA A 86 -11.25 5.44 4.43
C ALA A 86 -10.06 4.98 5.29
N SER A 87 -9.30 3.99 4.82
CA SER A 87 -8.10 3.53 5.50
C SER A 87 -7.03 3.03 4.53
N SER A 88 -5.80 2.89 5.01
CA SER A 88 -4.68 2.36 4.22
C SER A 88 -3.85 1.38 5.02
N CYS A 89 -3.48 0.26 4.41
CA CYS A 89 -2.57 -0.75 4.93
C CYS A 89 -1.51 -1.13 3.86
N ASP A 90 -0.37 -1.66 4.29
CA ASP A 90 0.68 -2.18 3.40
C ASP A 90 1.33 -1.12 2.49
N THR A 91 2.11 -1.57 1.49
CA THR A 91 2.68 -0.72 0.44
C THR A 91 1.58 -0.13 -0.45
N PRO A 92 1.67 1.15 -0.87
CA PRO A 92 2.78 2.08 -0.63
C PRO A 92 2.64 2.96 0.63
N GLY A 93 1.61 2.78 1.46
CA GLY A 93 1.27 3.66 2.59
C GLY A 93 2.43 3.95 3.55
N TRP A 94 3.13 2.92 4.00
CA TRP A 94 4.27 3.11 4.93
C TRP A 94 5.43 3.91 4.30
N ALA A 95 5.67 3.76 3.00
CA ALA A 95 6.78 4.39 2.28
C ALA A 95 6.57 5.89 2.10
N PHE A 96 5.31 6.33 1.94
CA PHE A 96 4.94 7.74 1.83
C PHE A 96 4.35 8.29 3.13
N SER A 97 4.72 7.72 4.28
CA SER A 97 4.18 8.15 5.58
C SER A 97 4.26 9.67 5.84
N PRO A 98 5.35 10.40 5.52
CA PRO A 98 5.37 11.86 5.72
C PRO A 98 4.34 12.58 4.84
N ASP A 99 4.28 12.23 3.55
CA ASP A 99 3.32 12.85 2.62
C ASP A 99 1.88 12.56 3.03
N LEU A 100 1.57 11.33 3.45
CA LEU A 100 0.22 10.93 3.85
C LEU A 100 -0.23 11.57 5.17
N MET A 101 0.68 11.76 6.13
CA MET A 101 0.39 12.50 7.36
C MET A 101 0.11 13.98 7.07
N ASP A 102 0.79 14.57 6.08
CA ASP A 102 0.54 15.95 5.65
C ASP A 102 -0.78 16.07 4.85
N MET A 103 -1.09 15.09 4.00
CA MET A 103 -2.33 15.05 3.20
C MET A 103 -3.56 14.81 4.08
N TYR A 104 -3.43 13.99 5.12
CA TYR A 104 -4.52 13.54 5.98
C TYR A 104 -4.20 13.75 7.47
N PRO A 105 -4.08 15.00 7.94
CA PRO A 105 -3.63 15.31 9.29
C PRO A 105 -4.57 14.80 10.40
N GLU A 106 -5.85 14.60 10.07
CA GLU A 106 -6.86 14.08 11.00
C GLU A 106 -6.88 12.54 11.07
N ALA A 107 -6.13 11.85 10.21
CA ALA A 107 -6.14 10.40 10.17
C ALA A 107 -5.37 9.81 11.37
N VAL A 108 -5.98 8.84 12.05
CA VAL A 108 -5.34 8.10 13.13
C VAL A 108 -4.25 7.21 12.57
N VAL A 109 -3.06 7.26 13.19
CA VAL A 109 -1.92 6.44 12.79
C VAL A 109 -1.86 5.16 13.63
N VAL A 110 -1.81 4.02 12.94
CA VAL A 110 -1.61 2.69 13.55
C VAL A 110 -0.28 2.11 13.06
N LEU A 111 0.61 1.75 13.99
CA LEU A 111 1.86 1.07 13.66
C LEU A 111 1.78 -0.41 14.07
N ASN A 112 1.30 -1.26 13.17
CA ASN A 112 1.31 -2.71 13.34
C ASN A 112 2.73 -3.29 13.17
N LYS A 113 3.15 -4.15 14.11
CA LYS A 113 4.51 -4.69 14.20
C LYS A 113 4.51 -6.21 14.34
N ARG A 114 5.68 -6.82 14.13
CA ARG A 114 5.98 -8.19 14.54
C ARG A 114 6.82 -8.23 15.82
N PRO A 115 6.86 -9.36 16.54
CA PRO A 115 7.62 -9.47 17.78
C PRO A 115 9.13 -9.20 17.64
N SER A 116 9.73 -9.51 16.49
CA SER A 116 11.14 -9.21 16.21
C SER A 116 11.43 -9.00 14.72
N ALA A 117 12.54 -8.33 14.44
CA ALA A 117 13.05 -8.13 13.09
C ALA A 117 13.38 -9.45 12.40
N GLN A 118 13.90 -10.46 13.12
CA GLN A 118 14.23 -11.76 12.57
C GLN A 118 12.99 -12.52 12.10
N ILE A 119 11.89 -12.46 12.86
CA ILE A 119 10.62 -13.08 12.48
C ILE A 119 10.04 -12.37 11.26
N TRP A 120 10.13 -11.03 11.21
CA TRP A 120 9.71 -10.28 10.03
C TRP A 120 10.56 -10.64 8.80
N LEU A 121 11.90 -10.67 8.94
CA LEU A 121 12.83 -10.97 7.86
C LEU A 121 12.58 -12.36 7.26
N LYS A 122 12.32 -13.36 8.12
CA LYS A 122 11.93 -14.70 7.66
C LYS A 122 10.61 -14.63 6.86
N SER A 123 9.60 -13.96 7.38
CA SER A 123 8.27 -13.86 6.76
C SER A 123 8.29 -13.13 5.41
N ILE A 124 8.99 -12.00 5.32
CA ILE A 124 9.17 -11.25 4.06
C ILE A 124 10.01 -12.05 3.06
N GLY A 125 11.05 -12.74 3.53
CA GLY A 125 11.86 -13.63 2.71
C GLY A 125 11.05 -14.79 2.12
N ASP A 126 10.22 -15.45 2.92
CA ASP A 126 9.38 -16.56 2.46
C ASP A 126 8.32 -16.11 1.44
N SER A 127 7.91 -14.83 1.48
CA SER A 127 6.79 -14.33 0.66
C SER A 127 7.25 -13.58 -0.60
N LEU A 128 8.28 -12.73 -0.49
CA LEU A 128 8.66 -11.78 -1.54
C LEU A 128 10.08 -12.02 -2.10
N ARG A 129 10.90 -12.90 -1.52
CA ARG A 129 12.27 -13.12 -2.00
C ARG A 129 12.33 -13.52 -3.47
N PHE A 130 11.30 -14.20 -3.99
CA PHE A 130 11.20 -14.57 -5.40
C PHE A 130 11.42 -13.39 -6.35
N PHE A 131 10.83 -12.23 -6.05
CA PHE A 131 10.93 -11.01 -6.86
C PHE A 131 12.35 -10.42 -6.91
N GLY A 132 13.19 -10.75 -5.93
CA GLY A 132 14.61 -10.38 -5.91
C GLY A 132 15.54 -11.39 -6.57
N THR A 133 15.03 -12.48 -7.15
CA THR A 133 15.88 -13.52 -7.76
C THR A 133 16.14 -13.26 -9.24
N TRP A 134 17.27 -13.76 -9.74
CA TRP A 134 17.60 -13.69 -11.17
C TRP A 134 16.53 -14.35 -12.06
N ARG A 135 15.82 -15.37 -11.54
CA ARG A 135 14.73 -16.05 -12.25
C ARG A 135 13.54 -15.13 -12.51
N TYR A 136 13.30 -14.18 -11.60
CA TYR A 136 12.30 -13.14 -11.80
C TYR A 136 12.85 -11.98 -12.62
N LEU A 137 14.05 -11.49 -12.29
CA LEU A 137 14.63 -10.31 -12.93
C LEU A 137 14.97 -10.53 -14.41
N ALA A 138 15.52 -11.69 -14.79
CA ALA A 138 15.93 -11.94 -16.17
C ALA A 138 14.78 -11.77 -17.20
N PRO A 139 13.58 -12.36 -17.02
CA PRO A 139 12.47 -12.12 -17.94
C PRO A 139 11.92 -10.69 -17.86
N THR A 140 11.87 -10.06 -16.68
CA THR A 140 11.33 -8.69 -16.56
C THR A 140 12.26 -7.62 -17.14
N TYR A 141 13.57 -7.84 -17.17
CA TYR A 141 14.52 -6.95 -17.87
C TYR A 141 14.40 -7.04 -19.40
N LEU A 142 13.91 -8.16 -19.93
CA LEU A 142 13.76 -8.40 -21.37
C LEU A 142 12.44 -7.86 -21.93
N TRP A 143 11.45 -7.61 -21.07
CA TRP A 143 10.23 -6.90 -21.41
C TRP A 143 10.25 -5.49 -20.84
N LYS A 144 10.79 -4.55 -21.62
CA LYS A 144 10.44 -3.14 -21.44
C LYS A 144 8.97 -2.97 -21.84
N THR A 145 8.11 -2.78 -20.86
CA THR A 145 6.85 -2.03 -21.06
C THR A 145 7.17 -0.59 -21.37
#